data_AF-C9JRD9-F1
#
_entry.id   AF-C9JRD9-F1
#
_cell.length_a   1.000
_cell.length_b   1.000
_cell.length_c   1.000
_cell.angle_alpha   90.00
_cell.angle_beta   90.00
_cell.angle_gamma   90.00
#
_symmetry.space_group_name_H-M   'P 1'
#
loop_
_entity.id
_entity.type
_entity.pdbx_description
1 polymer ?
#
loop_
_entity_poly.entity_id
_entity_poly.type
_entity_poly.pdbx_seq_one_letter_code
_entity_poly.pdbx_strand_id
1 'polypeptide(L)'
;MAAPVVAPPGVVVSRANKRSGAGPGGSGGGGARGAEEEPPPPLQAVLVADSFDRRFFPISKDQPRVLLPLANVALIDYTLEFLTATGVQETFVFCCWKAAQIKEHLL
;
A
#
# COMPACT_ATOMS: atom_id res chain seq x y z
N MET A 1 20.45 -3.34 -21.33
CA MET A 1 20.06 -3.74 -19.95
C MET A 1 18.92 -2.83 -19.52
N ALA A 2 17.91 -3.43 -18.89
CA ALA A 2 16.50 -3.03 -18.93
C ALA A 2 16.16 -1.63 -18.42
N ALA A 3 15.24 -0.97 -19.14
CA ALA A 3 14.57 0.25 -18.71
C ALA A 3 13.52 -0.06 -17.64
N PRO A 4 13.35 0.75 -16.59
CA PRO A 4 12.17 0.67 -15.75
C PRO A 4 11.01 1.32 -16.50
N VAL A 5 10.09 0.52 -17.00
CA VAL A 5 8.74 0.98 -17.39
C VAL A 5 8.05 1.39 -16.10
N VAL A 6 7.97 2.70 -15.86
CA VAL A 6 7.12 3.27 -14.84
C VAL A 6 5.68 3.23 -15.39
N ALA A 7 4.85 2.38 -14.80
CA ALA A 7 3.42 2.40 -15.06
C ALA A 7 2.81 3.66 -14.39
N PRO A 8 1.87 4.36 -15.05
CA PRO A 8 1.27 5.55 -14.46
C PRO A 8 0.36 5.14 -13.28
N PRO A 9 0.44 5.82 -12.12
CA PRO A 9 -0.50 5.56 -11.03
C PRO A 9 -1.87 6.11 -11.43
N GLY A 10 -2.81 5.20 -11.66
CA GLY A 10 -4.23 5.50 -11.62
C GLY A 10 -4.58 6.01 -10.23
N VAL A 11 -4.70 7.33 -10.12
CA VAL A 11 -5.12 8.04 -8.91
C VAL A 11 -6.55 7.59 -8.57
N VAL A 12 -6.70 6.71 -7.57
CA VAL A 12 -7.99 6.51 -6.90
C VAL A 12 -8.02 7.34 -5.62
N VAL A 13 -8.33 8.63 -5.79
CA VAL A 13 -8.75 9.49 -4.68
C VAL A 13 -10.21 9.17 -4.40
N SER A 14 -10.50 8.47 -3.31
CA SER A 14 -11.86 8.33 -2.80
C SER A 14 -12.31 9.69 -2.24
N ARG A 15 -13.02 10.46 -3.07
CA ARG A 15 -13.65 11.74 -2.69
C ARG A 15 -14.81 11.50 -1.71
N ALA A 16 -14.78 12.22 -0.60
CA ALA A 16 -15.85 12.27 0.39
C ALA A 16 -17.16 12.83 -0.22
N ASN A 17 -18.26 12.15 0.10
CA ASN A 17 -19.62 12.35 -0.40
C ASN A 17 -20.27 13.63 0.16
N LYS A 18 -20.71 14.56 -0.72
CA LYS A 18 -21.58 15.68 -0.34
C LYS A 18 -22.88 15.63 -1.17
N ARG A 19 -23.97 15.25 -0.50
CA ARG A 19 -25.35 15.21 -1.01
C ARG A 19 -25.80 16.58 -1.55
N SER A 20 -26.50 16.58 -2.70
CA SER A 20 -27.87 17.10 -2.93
C SER A 20 -28.05 17.74 -4.32
N GLY A 21 -29.14 17.41 -5.03
CA GLY A 21 -29.73 18.26 -6.08
C GLY A 21 -30.11 17.55 -7.37
N ALA A 22 -31.39 17.61 -7.75
CA ALA A 22 -32.07 16.87 -8.82
C ALA A 22 -32.05 17.53 -10.21
N GLY A 23 -32.26 16.73 -11.28
CA GLY A 23 -32.64 17.20 -12.62
C GLY A 23 -32.45 16.12 -13.73
N PRO A 24 -33.37 15.93 -14.71
CA PRO A 24 -33.60 14.63 -15.36
C PRO A 24 -33.13 14.51 -16.83
N GLY A 25 -33.05 13.28 -17.33
CA GLY A 25 -33.30 12.95 -18.75
C GLY A 25 -32.13 12.30 -19.51
N GLY A 26 -32.37 11.11 -20.07
CA GLY A 26 -31.45 10.49 -21.04
C GLY A 26 -31.66 9.00 -21.27
N SER A 27 -32.62 8.68 -22.14
CA SER A 27 -32.99 7.35 -22.64
C SER A 27 -31.86 6.59 -23.36
N GLY A 28 -31.89 5.26 -23.25
CA GLY A 28 -31.18 4.31 -24.11
C GLY A 28 -30.48 3.25 -23.26
N GLY A 29 -30.85 1.98 -23.27
CA GLY A 29 -31.32 1.15 -24.38
C GLY A 29 -30.54 -0.15 -24.23
N GLY A 30 -31.27 -1.25 -24.05
CA GLY A 30 -30.75 -2.52 -23.54
C GLY A 30 -29.54 -3.07 -24.29
N GLY A 31 -28.64 -3.65 -23.48
CA GLY A 31 -27.54 -4.47 -23.94
C GLY A 31 -27.07 -5.33 -22.78
N ALA A 32 -27.85 -6.36 -22.44
CA ALA A 32 -27.45 -7.43 -21.56
C ALA A 32 -26.32 -8.22 -22.22
N ARG A 33 -25.10 -7.70 -22.12
CA ARG A 33 -23.89 -8.49 -22.26
C ARG A 33 -23.54 -8.91 -20.85
N GLY A 34 -23.70 -10.20 -20.56
CA GLY A 34 -23.14 -10.78 -19.35
C GLY A 34 -21.66 -10.45 -19.32
N ALA A 35 -21.30 -9.47 -18.49
CA ALA A 35 -19.92 -9.25 -18.10
C ALA A 35 -19.64 -10.40 -17.14
N GLU A 36 -18.83 -11.36 -17.57
CA GLU A 36 -18.13 -12.20 -16.62
C GLU A 36 -17.34 -11.22 -15.75
N GLU A 37 -17.79 -11.06 -14.51
CA GLU A 37 -17.27 -10.08 -13.58
C GLU A 37 -15.88 -10.56 -13.18
N GLU A 38 -14.89 -10.11 -13.94
CA GLU A 38 -13.48 -10.33 -13.65
C GLU A 38 -13.25 -9.89 -12.20
N PRO A 39 -12.67 -10.77 -11.35
CA PRO A 39 -12.56 -10.46 -9.94
C PRO A 39 -11.85 -9.11 -9.78
N PRO A 40 -12.34 -8.25 -8.87
CA PRO A 40 -11.74 -6.95 -8.66
C PRO A 40 -10.25 -7.13 -8.37
N PRO A 41 -9.38 -6.27 -8.94
CA PRO A 41 -7.95 -6.40 -8.77
C PRO A 41 -7.61 -6.42 -7.27
N PRO A 42 -6.60 -7.19 -6.86
CA PRO A 42 -6.22 -7.30 -5.46
C PRO A 42 -5.89 -5.91 -4.90
N LEU A 43 -6.27 -5.67 -3.63
CA LEU A 43 -5.92 -4.42 -2.97
C LEU A 43 -4.41 -4.42 -2.70
N GLN A 44 -3.72 -3.45 -3.29
CA GLN A 44 -2.28 -3.27 -3.18
C GLN A 44 -1.92 -2.15 -2.21
N ALA A 45 -0.88 -2.33 -1.41
CA ALA A 45 -0.31 -1.31 -0.55
C ALA A 45 1.20 -1.16 -0.77
N VAL A 46 1.72 0.04 -0.52
CA VAL A 46 3.16 0.32 -0.52
C VAL A 46 3.57 0.79 0.87
N LEU A 47 4.46 0.03 1.52
CA LEU A 47 5.02 0.35 2.82
C LEU A 47 6.40 1.00 2.64
N VAL A 48 6.51 2.28 2.98
CA VAL A 48 7.80 2.98 3.01
C VAL A 48 8.48 2.69 4.35
N ALA A 49 9.46 1.80 4.34
CA ALA A 49 10.11 1.26 5.52
C ALA A 49 11.39 2.01 5.94
N ASP A 50 11.68 3.18 5.35
CA ASP A 50 12.88 3.95 5.65
C ASP A 50 12.59 5.27 6.42
N SER A 51 13.63 5.82 7.03
CA SER A 51 13.63 7.12 7.70
C SER A 51 14.38 8.17 6.91
N PHE A 52 13.76 9.34 6.75
CA PHE A 52 14.47 10.54 6.31
C PHE A 52 14.77 11.50 7.47
N ASP A 53 14.49 11.11 8.71
CA ASP A 53 14.76 11.90 9.92
C ASP A 53 15.81 11.26 10.85
N ARG A 54 16.35 12.07 11.77
CA ARG A 54 17.39 11.66 12.74
C ARG A 54 16.88 11.50 14.18
N ARG A 55 15.57 11.42 14.40
CA ARG A 55 14.98 11.44 15.76
C ARG A 55 15.34 10.19 16.58
N PHE A 56 15.62 9.08 15.90
CA PHE A 56 16.00 7.81 16.54
C PHE A 56 17.52 7.62 16.64
N PHE A 57 18.32 8.64 16.29
CA PHE A 57 19.75 8.60 16.55
C PHE A 57 19.99 8.76 18.07
N PRO A 58 20.85 7.95 18.71
CA PRO A 58 21.84 7.03 18.12
C PRO A 58 21.38 5.58 17.90
N ILE A 59 20.19 5.20 18.37
CA ILE A 59 19.69 3.82 18.35
C ILE A 59 19.58 3.28 16.93
N SER A 60 19.11 4.10 15.99
CA SER A 60 18.96 3.70 14.60
C SER A 60 20.28 3.71 13.82
N LYS A 61 21.46 3.70 14.46
CA LYS A 61 22.78 3.65 13.77
C LYS A 61 23.08 2.24 13.26
N ASP A 62 22.79 1.24 14.08
CA ASP A 62 23.14 -0.16 13.81
C ASP A 62 21.97 -0.99 13.29
N GLN A 63 20.74 -0.51 13.46
CA GLN A 63 19.53 -1.20 13.00
C GLN A 63 18.53 -0.20 12.39
N PRO A 64 17.88 -0.55 11.26
CA PRO A 64 16.86 0.32 10.68
C PRO A 64 15.66 0.43 11.61
N ARG A 65 14.98 1.60 11.59
CA ARG A 65 13.89 1.90 12.52
C ARG A 65 12.76 0.88 12.49
N VAL A 66 12.45 0.33 11.31
CA VAL A 66 11.35 -0.63 11.14
C VAL A 66 11.60 -1.98 11.80
N LEU A 67 12.86 -2.32 12.11
CA LEU A 67 13.22 -3.53 12.83
C LEU A 67 13.42 -3.28 14.34
N LEU A 68 13.27 -2.03 14.81
CA LEU A 68 13.38 -1.76 16.24
C LEU A 68 12.23 -2.45 16.99
N PRO A 69 12.52 -3.09 18.13
CA PRO A 69 11.50 -3.80 18.89
C PRO A 69 10.59 -2.82 19.63
N LEU A 70 9.27 -2.99 19.46
CA LEU A 70 8.22 -2.38 20.26
C LEU A 70 7.44 -3.50 20.95
N ALA A 71 7.48 -3.52 22.29
CA ALA A 71 6.93 -4.62 23.10
C ALA A 71 7.43 -6.00 22.62
N ASN A 72 8.75 -6.11 22.41
CA ASN A 72 9.44 -7.35 22.01
C ASN A 72 9.13 -7.86 20.59
N VAL A 73 8.41 -7.10 19.77
CA VAL A 73 8.09 -7.43 18.37
C VAL A 73 8.59 -6.31 17.45
N ALA A 74 9.02 -6.63 16.23
CA ALA A 74 9.54 -5.60 15.31
C ALA A 74 8.41 -4.66 14.84
N LEU A 75 8.72 -3.37 14.67
CA LEU A 75 7.75 -2.37 14.23
C LEU A 75 7.07 -2.70 12.90
N ILE A 76 7.79 -3.35 11.98
CA ILE A 76 7.25 -3.74 10.67
C ILE A 76 6.09 -4.74 10.80
N ASP A 77 6.13 -5.65 11.77
CA ASP A 77 5.14 -6.71 11.93
C ASP A 77 3.76 -6.12 12.27
N TYR A 78 3.73 -5.09 13.13
CA TYR A 78 2.50 -4.36 13.44
C TYR A 78 1.89 -3.69 12.20
N THR A 79 2.73 -3.16 11.30
CA THR A 79 2.25 -2.53 10.07
C THR A 79 1.71 -3.57 9.09
N LEU A 80 2.35 -4.73 9.00
CA LEU A 80 1.89 -5.82 8.14
C LEU A 80 0.59 -6.43 8.66
N GLU A 81 0.47 -6.65 9.97
CA GLU A 81 -0.76 -7.13 10.58
C GLU A 81 -1.93 -6.17 10.32
N PHE A 82 -1.69 -4.86 10.42
CA PHE A 82 -2.68 -3.84 10.06
C PHE A 82 -3.09 -3.90 8.58
N LEU A 83 -2.13 -4.09 7.66
CA LEU A 83 -2.43 -4.23 6.23
C LEU A 83 -3.20 -5.52 5.94
N THR A 84 -2.86 -6.63 6.58
CA THR A 84 -3.61 -7.89 6.44
C THR A 84 -5.02 -7.77 7.01
N ALA A 85 -5.20 -7.12 8.17
CA ALA A 85 -6.51 -6.91 8.79
C ALA A 85 -7.43 -6.00 7.96
N THR A 86 -6.85 -5.10 7.15
CA THR A 86 -7.59 -4.24 6.22
C THR A 86 -7.95 -4.92 4.90
N GLY A 87 -7.49 -6.17 4.68
CA GLY A 87 -7.77 -6.93 3.47
C GLY A 87 -6.84 -6.61 2.29
N VAL A 88 -5.66 -6.02 2.57
CA VAL A 88 -4.61 -5.85 1.56
C VAL A 88 -4.03 -7.22 1.22
N GLN A 89 -4.04 -7.56 -0.07
CA GLN A 89 -3.57 -8.86 -0.57
C GLN A 89 -2.09 -8.78 -1.01
N GLU A 90 -1.65 -7.61 -1.47
CA GLU A 90 -0.30 -7.41 -1.96
C GLU A 90 0.35 -6.19 -1.30
N THR A 91 1.52 -6.37 -0.70
CA THR A 91 2.27 -5.28 -0.05
C THR A 91 3.67 -5.17 -0.65
N PHE A 92 4.01 -3.98 -1.14
CA PHE A 92 5.36 -3.65 -1.62
C PHE A 92 6.12 -2.88 -0.54
N VAL A 93 7.22 -3.45 -0.05
CA VAL A 93 8.07 -2.79 0.95
C VAL A 93 9.20 -2.05 0.26
N PHE A 94 9.22 -0.72 0.40
CA PHE A 94 10.28 0.14 -0.09
C PHE A 94 11.31 0.40 1.01
N CYS A 95 12.56 -0.01 0.79
CA CYS A 95 13.67 0.21 1.71
C CYS A 95 14.97 0.49 0.94
N CYS A 96 15.78 1.42 1.43
CA CYS A 96 17.09 1.74 0.84
C CYS A 96 18.22 1.26 1.76
N TRP A 97 18.11 1.51 3.06
CA TRP A 97 19.16 1.16 4.02
C TRP A 97 18.97 -0.24 4.62
N LYS A 98 20.04 -1.04 4.62
CA LYS A 98 20.06 -2.40 5.21
C LYS A 98 18.90 -3.29 4.74
N ALA A 99 18.51 -3.15 3.47
CA ALA A 99 17.43 -3.91 2.85
C ALA A 99 17.58 -5.44 3.00
N ALA A 100 18.82 -5.94 3.03
CA ALA A 100 19.09 -7.36 3.28
C ALA A 100 18.53 -7.85 4.63
N GLN A 101 18.68 -7.07 5.70
CA GLN A 101 18.17 -7.43 7.03
C GLN A 101 16.64 -7.40 7.07
N ILE A 102 16.02 -6.42 6.41
CA ILE A 102 14.56 -6.34 6.31
C ILE A 102 14.04 -7.53 5.51
N LYS A 103 14.72 -7.89 4.41
CA LYS A 103 14.36 -9.06 3.60
C LYS A 103 14.49 -10.36 4.40
N GLU A 104 15.53 -10.50 5.21
CA GLU A 104 15.73 -11.67 6.08
C GLU A 104 14.66 -11.77 7.17
N HIS A 105 14.20 -10.64 7.73
CA HIS A 105 13.10 -10.64 8.71
C HIS A 105 11.73 -11.01 8.10
N LEU A 106 11.54 -10.77 6.80
CA LEU A 106 10.28 -11.01 6.10
C LEU A 106 10.19 -12.37 5.37
N LEU A 107 11.30 -13.13 5.32
CA LEU A 107 11.38 -14.46 4.69
C LEU A 107 11.29 -15.57 5.73
#